data_AF-A0A3A5ACJ3-F1
#
_entry.id   AF-A0A3A5ACJ3-F1
#
_cell.length_a   1.000
_cell.length_b   1.000
_cell.length_c   1.000
_cell.angle_alpha   90.00
_cell.angle_beta   90.00
_cell.angle_gamma   90.00
#
_symmetry.space_group_name_H-M   'P 1'
#
loop_
_entity.id
_entity.type
_entity.pdbx_description
1 polymer ?
#
loop_
_entity_poly.entity_id
_entity_poly.type
_entity_poly.pdbx_seq_one_letter_code
_entity_poly.pdbx_strand_id
1 'polypeptide(L)'
;MVTAILTILAWALILGRPVLAAQDTWPKRFQHPKGTVVMYQPQLEDFKDDKLTGRAAVSVKTKEMKAPVFGAIWLSGRVLTDRDTRMATIDEVKVTDAKFPDAKPEQLEKLKTFLNTELAEWSLPISLDRLLAALEVLEKEQAGDRGLKNEPPKIIFATRPTVLVMLDGDPKLLPVPKSSLMRVANTPFIMLYDMAAKTYYLRGGDDWLSAADLVGPWKDVETLPAPLKALEGEVQKVEKAKGEGAAKKVTAKGGKMPAIMVSTVPAELLVTEGEPQYTPIKGTNLLFVSNTESNIFMDTATQDYYALISGRWFKTKSLAEGPWAYVAPDKLPTDFAKIPEDSVKGFVLVNVAGTTAAKEAVLENSIPQTAAIDRKTATTTVEYAGAPKFEKIANTDLEYAVNTGKAVFKEGAKYYAVDQGVWYEADSPDGPWKVSAAPPKQVDQIPPSNPNYNAKYVKVYDSTADTVTVGYTPGYTGSYVDNGTVVYGTGYDYQGYSSPEAYIPPPATYGYAAAYNPYANSWGYQTPYYNPGTWLAAGLTAAAVGVGIAAIANNWWDHPHGYWGGGGYWGAGGYNNININNIHNNVINRHPDRRPDHWRPDGRPIHHPVVSPHNNLYNRP
;
A
#
# COMPACT_ATOMS: atom_id res chain seq x y z
N MET A 1 27.46 19.60 -71.54
CA MET A 1 28.38 18.72 -70.79
C MET A 1 28.30 19.10 -69.33
N VAL A 2 28.14 18.10 -68.46
CA VAL A 2 28.19 18.13 -66.98
C VAL A 2 26.95 18.74 -66.29
N THR A 3 25.90 17.97 -65.96
CA THR A 3 25.68 17.05 -64.81
C THR A 3 25.11 17.77 -63.57
N ALA A 4 23.95 17.27 -63.14
CA ALA A 4 23.07 17.75 -62.08
C ALA A 4 23.67 17.68 -60.67
N ILE A 5 23.32 18.66 -59.83
CA ILE A 5 23.51 18.64 -58.37
C ILE A 5 22.15 18.31 -57.75
N LEU A 6 22.07 17.13 -57.12
CA LEU A 6 20.96 16.71 -56.27
C LEU A 6 21.60 16.29 -54.93
N THR A 7 21.59 17.21 -53.98
CA THR A 7 22.13 17.01 -52.64
C THR A 7 21.10 16.23 -51.81
N ILE A 8 21.38 14.95 -51.55
CA ILE A 8 20.60 14.11 -50.64
C ILE A 8 21.10 14.36 -49.21
N LEU A 9 20.19 14.84 -48.35
CA LEU A 9 20.35 14.82 -46.89
C LEU A 9 20.44 13.35 -46.41
N ALA A 10 21.58 12.98 -45.82
CA ALA A 10 21.69 11.78 -45.02
C ALA A 10 21.32 12.10 -43.56
N TRP A 11 20.10 11.75 -43.15
CA TRP A 11 19.74 11.63 -41.74
C TRP A 11 20.45 10.42 -41.15
N ALA A 12 21.31 10.64 -40.16
CA ALA A 12 21.90 9.59 -39.34
C ALA A 12 20.81 8.98 -38.43
N LEU A 13 20.31 7.80 -38.80
CA LEU A 13 19.57 6.93 -37.89
C LEU A 13 20.56 6.38 -36.84
N ILE A 14 20.57 7.00 -35.66
CA ILE A 14 21.06 6.35 -34.44
C ILE A 14 19.99 5.32 -34.06
N LEU A 15 20.15 4.09 -34.56
CA LEU A 15 19.44 2.93 -34.05
C LEU A 15 19.91 2.72 -32.60
N GLY A 16 19.15 3.25 -31.66
CA GLY A 16 19.22 2.83 -30.26
C GLY A 16 18.98 1.33 -30.24
N ARG A 17 20.02 0.56 -29.88
CA ARG A 17 19.86 -0.87 -29.64
C ARG A 17 18.85 -1.00 -28.49
N PRO A 18 17.75 -1.75 -28.65
CA PRO A 18 17.00 -2.18 -27.49
C PRO A 18 17.97 -2.97 -26.62
N VAL A 19 18.14 -2.56 -25.36
CA VAL A 19 18.72 -3.42 -24.34
C VAL A 19 17.77 -4.61 -24.27
N LEU A 20 18.10 -5.70 -24.97
CA LEU A 20 17.49 -6.99 -24.70
C LEU A 20 17.72 -7.26 -23.21
N ALA A 21 16.65 -7.46 -22.46
CA ALA A 21 16.72 -8.17 -21.19
C ALA A 21 17.57 -9.42 -21.44
N ALA A 22 18.73 -9.51 -20.79
CA ALA A 22 19.60 -10.65 -20.94
C ALA A 22 18.77 -11.90 -20.59
N GLN A 23 18.51 -12.76 -21.59
CA GLN A 23 17.92 -14.07 -21.34
C GLN A 23 18.73 -14.72 -20.23
N ASP A 24 18.04 -15.11 -19.17
CA ASP A 24 18.66 -15.65 -17.97
C ASP A 24 19.22 -17.05 -18.27
N THR A 25 20.41 -17.05 -18.86
CA THR A 25 21.04 -18.22 -19.47
C THR A 25 21.66 -19.07 -18.36
N TRP A 26 20.91 -20.10 -17.98
CA TRP A 26 21.42 -21.24 -17.23
C TRP A 26 21.74 -22.39 -18.19
N PRO A 27 22.74 -23.24 -17.90
CA PRO A 27 23.65 -23.20 -16.75
C PRO A 27 24.74 -22.12 -16.88
N LYS A 28 25.29 -21.66 -15.74
CA LYS A 28 26.44 -20.74 -15.69
C LYS A 28 27.75 -21.52 -15.76
N ARG A 29 28.74 -21.01 -16.49
CA ARG A 29 30.05 -21.66 -16.68
C ARG A 29 31.17 -20.76 -16.17
N PHE A 30 32.02 -21.30 -15.32
CA PHE A 30 33.19 -20.63 -14.76
C PHE A 30 34.47 -21.30 -15.28
N GLN A 31 35.37 -20.51 -15.87
CA GLN A 31 36.64 -21.01 -16.39
C GLN A 31 37.76 -20.76 -15.39
N HIS A 32 38.59 -21.78 -15.14
CA HIS A 32 39.78 -21.69 -14.32
C HIS A 32 40.98 -22.31 -15.07
N PRO A 33 42.23 -21.84 -14.88
CA PRO A 33 43.40 -22.41 -15.58
C PRO A 33 43.57 -23.93 -15.45
N LYS A 34 43.02 -24.53 -14.37
CA LYS A 34 43.06 -25.97 -14.08
C LYS A 34 41.84 -26.76 -14.58
N GLY A 35 40.76 -26.11 -15.01
CA GLY A 35 39.51 -26.79 -15.39
C GLY A 35 38.30 -25.88 -15.54
N THR A 36 37.14 -26.48 -15.76
CA THR A 36 35.86 -25.78 -15.91
C THR A 36 34.89 -26.24 -14.83
N VAL A 37 34.15 -25.29 -14.27
CA VAL A 37 33.03 -25.54 -13.37
C VAL A 37 31.74 -25.08 -14.06
N VAL A 38 30.68 -25.88 -14.01
CA VAL A 38 29.37 -25.55 -14.57
C VAL A 38 28.32 -25.69 -13.47
N MET A 39 27.60 -24.60 -13.18
CA MET A 39 26.52 -24.56 -12.21
C MET A 39 25.18 -24.54 -12.92
N TYR A 40 24.31 -25.49 -12.57
CA TYR A 40 22.95 -25.56 -13.07
C TYR A 40 22.02 -24.67 -12.24
N GLN A 41 20.82 -24.39 -12.77
CA GLN A 41 19.89 -23.47 -12.14
C GLN A 41 19.62 -23.87 -10.67
N PRO A 42 19.84 -22.96 -9.70
CA PRO A 42 19.54 -23.23 -8.30
C PRO A 42 18.05 -23.48 -8.08
N GLN A 43 17.76 -24.42 -7.19
CA GLN A 43 16.43 -24.63 -6.61
C GLN A 43 16.38 -23.90 -5.27
N LEU A 44 15.31 -23.14 -5.05
CA LEU A 44 15.05 -22.47 -3.78
C LEU A 44 14.84 -23.53 -2.69
N GLU A 45 15.40 -23.29 -1.50
CA GLU A 45 15.20 -24.13 -0.30
C GLU A 45 14.57 -23.34 0.85
N ASP A 46 14.88 -22.05 0.98
CA ASP A 46 14.30 -21.17 1.98
C ASP A 46 14.33 -19.70 1.52
N PHE A 47 13.39 -18.92 2.04
CA PHE A 47 13.40 -17.47 2.01
C PHE A 47 12.83 -16.93 3.33
N LYS A 48 13.62 -16.12 4.02
CA LYS A 48 13.22 -15.48 5.27
C LYS A 48 13.81 -14.08 5.33
N ASP A 49 12.99 -13.10 5.69
CA ASP A 49 13.38 -11.70 5.75
C ASP A 49 13.86 -11.22 4.36
N ASP A 50 15.15 -10.94 4.20
CA ASP A 50 15.79 -10.61 2.92
C ASP A 50 16.79 -11.69 2.46
N LYS A 51 16.83 -12.84 3.14
CA LYS A 51 17.79 -13.92 2.88
C LYS A 51 17.14 -15.08 2.16
N LEU A 52 17.80 -15.49 1.09
CA LEU A 52 17.41 -16.61 0.25
C LEU A 52 18.46 -17.71 0.35
N THR A 53 18.02 -18.95 0.57
CA THR A 53 18.90 -20.12 0.44
C THR A 53 18.41 -21.03 -0.66
N GLY A 54 19.35 -21.64 -1.37
CA GLY A 54 19.03 -22.60 -2.40
C GLY A 54 20.15 -23.61 -2.58
N ARG A 55 19.89 -24.63 -3.38
CA ARG A 55 20.89 -25.60 -3.79
C ARG A 55 21.02 -25.64 -5.29
N ALA A 56 22.24 -25.87 -5.78
CA ALA A 56 22.50 -26.04 -7.20
C ALA A 56 23.29 -27.31 -7.46
N ALA A 57 22.97 -28.02 -8.54
CA ALA A 57 23.86 -29.04 -9.07
C ALA A 57 25.06 -28.35 -9.74
N VAL A 58 26.26 -28.90 -9.55
CA VAL A 58 27.51 -28.39 -10.12
C VAL A 58 28.30 -29.52 -10.73
N SER A 59 28.89 -29.29 -11.90
CA SER A 59 29.85 -30.20 -12.50
C SER A 59 31.24 -29.57 -12.57
N VAL A 60 32.27 -30.35 -12.28
CA VAL A 60 33.67 -29.93 -12.31
C VAL A 60 34.44 -30.85 -13.25
N LYS A 61 35.19 -30.27 -14.19
CA LYS A 61 36.09 -31.00 -15.10
C LYS A 61 37.47 -30.36 -15.11
N THR A 62 38.47 -31.03 -14.54
CA THR A 62 39.87 -30.62 -14.70
C THR A 62 40.42 -31.09 -16.04
N LYS A 63 41.55 -30.51 -16.46
CA LYS A 63 42.22 -30.88 -17.73
C LYS A 63 42.63 -32.35 -17.79
N GLU A 64 42.89 -32.98 -16.66
CA GLU A 64 43.29 -34.39 -16.53
C GLU A 64 42.10 -35.37 -16.54
N MET A 65 40.87 -34.86 -16.33
CA MET A 65 39.68 -35.70 -16.26
C MET A 65 39.10 -36.01 -17.64
N LYS A 66 38.83 -37.30 -17.90
CA LYS A 66 38.11 -37.74 -19.12
C LYS A 66 36.64 -37.32 -19.12
N ALA A 67 36.00 -37.25 -17.95
CA ALA A 67 34.59 -36.89 -17.77
C ALA A 67 34.41 -35.93 -16.57
N PRO A 68 33.39 -35.04 -16.58
CA PRO A 68 33.08 -34.17 -15.44
C PRO A 68 32.55 -34.98 -14.24
N VAL A 69 32.89 -34.54 -13.03
CA VAL A 69 32.31 -35.05 -11.77
C VAL A 69 31.21 -34.11 -11.32
N PHE A 70 30.07 -34.67 -10.90
CA PHE A 70 28.91 -33.91 -10.44
C PHE A 70 28.81 -33.91 -8.92
N GLY A 71 28.35 -32.80 -8.37
CA GLY A 71 28.07 -32.59 -6.97
C GLY A 71 26.95 -31.58 -6.78
N ALA A 72 26.71 -31.23 -5.53
CA ALA A 72 25.76 -30.21 -5.14
C ALA A 72 26.47 -29.12 -4.33
N ILE A 73 25.99 -27.89 -4.44
CA ILE A 73 26.39 -26.80 -3.58
C ILE A 73 25.15 -26.16 -2.95
N TRP A 74 25.34 -25.59 -1.76
CA TRP A 74 24.35 -24.78 -1.08
C TRP A 74 24.76 -23.32 -1.17
N LEU A 75 23.78 -22.49 -1.45
CA LEU A 75 23.91 -21.08 -1.73
C LEU A 75 23.10 -20.31 -0.70
N SER A 76 23.65 -19.18 -0.27
CA SER A 76 22.89 -18.09 0.37
C SER A 76 23.04 -16.85 -0.48
N GLY A 77 21.97 -16.08 -0.66
CA GLY A 77 22.00 -14.75 -1.24
C GLY A 77 21.10 -13.80 -0.46
N ARG A 78 21.32 -12.52 -0.64
CA ARG A 78 20.42 -11.46 -0.17
C ARG A 78 19.54 -11.02 -1.35
N VAL A 79 18.29 -10.68 -1.07
CA VAL A 79 17.29 -10.30 -2.07
C VAL A 79 16.94 -8.84 -1.86
N LEU A 80 17.37 -8.00 -2.79
CA LEU A 80 16.95 -6.62 -2.87
C LEU A 80 15.73 -6.52 -3.78
N THR A 81 14.59 -6.09 -3.25
CA THR A 81 13.32 -6.06 -4.01
C THR A 81 12.88 -4.63 -4.29
N ASP A 82 12.51 -4.39 -5.53
CA ASP A 82 11.77 -3.22 -5.99
C ASP A 82 10.38 -3.66 -6.46
N ARG A 83 9.37 -3.33 -5.65
CA ARG A 83 7.97 -3.68 -5.93
C ARG A 83 7.35 -2.80 -7.01
N ASP A 84 7.86 -1.57 -7.21
CA ASP A 84 7.35 -0.66 -8.23
C ASP A 84 7.71 -1.17 -9.63
N THR A 85 8.90 -1.76 -9.77
CA THR A 85 9.34 -2.40 -11.02
C THR A 85 9.02 -3.89 -11.10
N ARG A 86 8.48 -4.49 -10.02
CA ARG A 86 8.28 -5.96 -9.84
C ARG A 86 9.56 -6.76 -10.12
N MET A 87 10.70 -6.20 -9.75
CA MET A 87 12.00 -6.85 -9.92
C MET A 87 12.63 -7.08 -8.55
N ALA A 88 13.40 -8.16 -8.46
CA ALA A 88 14.33 -8.37 -7.38
C ALA A 88 15.73 -8.60 -7.93
N THR A 89 16.73 -8.32 -7.11
CA THR A 89 18.13 -8.60 -7.41
C THR A 89 18.66 -9.49 -6.30
N ILE A 90 19.21 -10.65 -6.67
CA ILE A 90 19.90 -11.53 -5.73
C ILE A 90 21.38 -11.15 -5.74
N ASP A 91 21.84 -10.59 -4.63
CA ASP A 91 23.23 -10.18 -4.40
C ASP A 91 23.86 -10.96 -3.23
N GLU A 92 25.10 -10.62 -2.90
CA GLU A 92 25.89 -11.25 -1.83
C GLU A 92 25.90 -12.79 -1.90
N VAL A 93 25.87 -13.33 -3.13
CA VAL A 93 25.71 -14.77 -3.35
C VAL A 93 26.96 -15.51 -2.87
N LYS A 94 26.77 -16.42 -1.92
CA LYS A 94 27.84 -17.21 -1.31
C LYS A 94 27.51 -18.69 -1.35
N VAL A 95 28.50 -19.49 -1.70
CA VAL A 95 28.53 -20.93 -1.46
C VAL A 95 28.80 -21.16 0.03
N THR A 96 27.79 -21.64 0.74
CA THR A 96 27.87 -21.97 2.16
C THR A 96 28.37 -23.39 2.39
N ASP A 97 28.01 -24.31 1.49
CA ASP A 97 28.43 -25.71 1.56
C ASP A 97 28.58 -26.35 0.17
N ALA A 98 29.34 -27.44 0.08
CA ALA A 98 29.57 -28.19 -1.15
C ALA A 98 29.76 -29.68 -0.87
N LYS A 99 29.13 -30.53 -1.69
CA LYS A 99 29.20 -31.99 -1.57
C LYS A 99 29.48 -32.63 -2.92
N PHE A 100 30.57 -33.39 -3.00
CA PHE A 100 30.97 -34.16 -4.18
C PHE A 100 31.35 -35.59 -3.77
N PRO A 101 31.01 -36.62 -4.57
CA PRO A 101 31.47 -37.98 -4.34
C PRO A 101 33.01 -38.06 -4.30
N ASP A 102 33.57 -38.76 -3.31
CA ASP A 102 35.00 -39.03 -3.14
C ASP A 102 35.94 -37.81 -3.03
N ALA A 103 35.39 -36.60 -2.82
CA ALA A 103 36.18 -35.37 -2.66
C ALA A 103 36.71 -35.21 -1.23
N LYS A 104 37.99 -34.85 -1.09
CA LYS A 104 38.60 -34.53 0.21
C LYS A 104 38.15 -33.15 0.71
N PRO A 105 38.05 -32.91 2.04
CA PRO A 105 37.65 -31.61 2.59
C PRO A 105 38.43 -30.42 2.03
N GLU A 106 39.76 -30.56 1.89
CA GLU A 106 40.63 -29.51 1.32
C GLU A 106 40.27 -29.14 -0.13
N GLN A 107 39.75 -30.08 -0.91
CA GLN A 107 39.34 -29.84 -2.30
C GLN A 107 38.00 -29.11 -2.34
N LEU A 108 37.08 -29.44 -1.43
CA LEU A 108 35.81 -28.76 -1.27
C LEU A 108 36.01 -27.30 -0.82
N GLU A 109 36.90 -27.04 0.14
CA GLU A 109 37.23 -25.66 0.56
C GLU A 109 37.84 -24.83 -0.57
N LYS A 110 38.75 -25.41 -1.36
CA LYS A 110 39.31 -24.73 -2.55
C LYS A 110 38.24 -24.43 -3.58
N LEU A 111 37.30 -25.35 -3.82
CA LEU A 111 36.17 -25.14 -4.74
C LEU A 111 35.24 -24.05 -4.22
N LYS A 112 34.88 -24.06 -2.93
CA LYS A 112 34.06 -23.00 -2.31
C LYS A 112 34.74 -21.65 -2.40
N THR A 113 36.04 -21.57 -2.11
CA THR A 113 36.81 -20.32 -2.22
C THR A 113 36.82 -19.79 -3.65
N PHE A 114 37.07 -20.67 -4.63
CA PHE A 114 37.02 -20.31 -6.05
C PHE A 114 35.64 -19.80 -6.45
N LEU A 115 34.58 -20.57 -6.16
CA LEU A 115 33.21 -20.16 -6.49
C LEU A 115 32.84 -18.86 -5.78
N ASN A 116 33.09 -18.71 -4.48
CA ASN A 116 32.83 -17.45 -3.76
C ASN A 116 33.58 -16.25 -4.34
N THR A 117 34.75 -16.46 -4.95
CA THR A 117 35.47 -15.40 -5.68
C THR A 117 34.75 -15.04 -6.98
N GLU A 118 34.35 -16.03 -7.77
CA GLU A 118 33.62 -15.82 -9.03
C GLU A 118 32.20 -15.24 -8.81
N LEU A 119 31.58 -15.57 -7.68
CA LEU A 119 30.25 -15.11 -7.30
C LEU A 119 30.27 -13.77 -6.54
N ALA A 120 31.43 -13.25 -6.16
CA ALA A 120 31.54 -12.08 -5.30
C ALA A 120 30.85 -10.83 -5.87
N GLU A 121 30.87 -10.68 -7.20
CA GLU A 121 30.24 -9.56 -7.92
C GLU A 121 28.88 -9.95 -8.51
N TRP A 122 28.30 -11.08 -8.10
CA TRP A 122 27.00 -11.48 -8.62
C TRP A 122 25.90 -10.54 -8.16
N SER A 123 25.21 -10.02 -9.16
CA SER A 123 23.96 -9.28 -9.04
C SER A 123 23.01 -9.88 -10.07
N LEU A 124 22.16 -10.80 -9.61
CA LEU A 124 21.28 -11.56 -10.47
C LEU A 124 19.88 -10.93 -10.47
N PRO A 125 19.47 -10.23 -11.56
CA PRO A 125 18.11 -9.75 -11.67
C PRO A 125 17.14 -10.93 -11.86
N ILE A 126 16.04 -10.92 -11.12
CA ILE A 126 14.95 -11.89 -11.21
C ILE A 126 13.61 -11.14 -11.14
N SER A 127 12.61 -11.56 -11.92
CA SER A 127 11.27 -10.99 -11.74
C SER A 127 10.66 -11.47 -10.41
N LEU A 128 9.88 -10.60 -9.78
CA LEU A 128 9.16 -10.94 -8.54
C LEU A 128 8.23 -12.15 -8.77
N ASP A 129 7.59 -12.25 -9.93
CA ASP A 129 6.73 -13.39 -10.31
C ASP A 129 7.47 -14.73 -10.28
N ARG A 130 8.73 -14.75 -10.74
CA ARG A 130 9.54 -15.97 -10.74
C ARG A 130 10.01 -16.33 -9.33
N LEU A 131 10.31 -15.33 -8.51
CA LEU A 131 10.61 -15.55 -7.09
C LEU A 131 9.39 -16.12 -6.36
N LEU A 132 8.20 -15.56 -6.59
CA LEU A 132 6.94 -16.05 -6.03
C LEU A 132 6.63 -17.49 -6.45
N ALA A 133 6.76 -17.82 -7.73
CA ALA A 133 6.58 -19.19 -8.21
C ALA A 133 7.57 -20.17 -7.54
N ALA A 134 8.80 -19.73 -7.25
CA ALA A 134 9.77 -20.55 -6.52
C ALA A 134 9.41 -20.70 -5.03
N LEU A 135 8.82 -19.68 -4.42
CA LEU A 135 8.33 -19.71 -3.02
C LEU A 135 7.10 -20.57 -2.83
N GLU A 136 6.20 -20.61 -3.82
CA GLU A 136 5.01 -21.46 -3.79
C GLU A 136 5.38 -22.94 -3.66
N VAL A 137 6.44 -23.38 -4.37
CA VAL A 137 6.98 -24.75 -4.26
C VAL A 137 7.48 -25.08 -2.85
N LEU A 138 7.82 -24.06 -2.04
CA LEU A 138 8.32 -24.22 -0.68
C LEU A 138 7.24 -24.23 0.40
N GLU A 139 5.94 -24.10 0.05
CA GLU A 139 4.76 -23.97 0.94
C GLU A 139 5.12 -23.85 2.43
N LYS A 140 5.57 -22.67 2.83
CA LYS A 140 5.72 -22.32 4.24
C LYS A 140 4.43 -21.67 4.71
N GLU A 141 3.82 -22.20 5.76
CA GLU A 141 2.73 -21.52 6.45
C GLU A 141 3.24 -20.18 6.97
N GLN A 142 2.82 -19.11 6.29
CA GLN A 142 3.03 -17.75 6.76
C GLN A 142 2.21 -17.57 8.03
N ALA A 143 2.87 -17.24 9.13
CA ALA A 143 2.17 -16.98 10.37
C ALA A 143 1.26 -15.75 10.18
N GLY A 144 -0.05 -15.97 10.29
CA GLY A 144 -1.02 -14.88 10.28
C GLY A 144 -0.83 -13.94 11.47
N ASP A 145 -1.23 -12.70 11.27
CA ASP A 145 -1.27 -11.68 12.30
C ASP A 145 -2.28 -12.06 13.38
N ARG A 146 -1.83 -12.02 14.64
CA ARG A 146 -2.65 -12.42 15.79
C ARG A 146 -3.27 -11.21 16.46
N GLY A 147 -4.52 -11.36 16.89
CA GLY A 147 -5.23 -10.33 17.64
C GLY A 147 -5.76 -9.19 16.78
N LEU A 148 -5.88 -9.38 15.47
CA LEU A 148 -6.67 -8.48 14.62
C LEU A 148 -8.14 -8.53 15.04
N LYS A 149 -8.83 -7.40 14.91
CA LYS A 149 -10.24 -7.24 15.25
C LYS A 149 -11.10 -7.40 13.98
N ASN A 150 -12.15 -8.21 14.07
CA ASN A 150 -12.98 -8.58 12.92
C ASN A 150 -14.47 -8.27 13.13
N GLU A 151 -14.82 -7.61 14.23
CA GLU A 151 -16.17 -7.14 14.48
C GLU A 151 -16.62 -6.19 13.35
N PRO A 152 -17.85 -6.36 12.84
CA PRO A 152 -18.34 -5.54 11.75
C PRO A 152 -18.41 -4.06 12.18
N PRO A 153 -17.99 -3.12 11.33
CA PRO A 153 -18.37 -1.72 11.52
C PRO A 153 -19.89 -1.58 11.35
N LYS A 154 -20.42 -0.38 11.56
CA LYS A 154 -21.80 -0.08 11.15
C LYS A 154 -21.91 -0.17 9.63
N ILE A 155 -22.43 -1.27 9.11
CA ILE A 155 -22.66 -1.43 7.67
C ILE A 155 -24.02 -0.84 7.31
N ILE A 156 -24.00 0.13 6.40
CA ILE A 156 -25.15 0.90 5.95
C ILE A 156 -25.45 0.51 4.52
N PHE A 157 -26.72 0.25 4.21
CA PHE A 157 -27.16 -0.02 2.86
C PHE A 157 -28.07 1.09 2.33
N ALA A 158 -27.82 1.56 1.11
CA ALA A 158 -28.61 2.58 0.44
C ALA A 158 -28.89 2.20 -1.02
N THR A 159 -30.12 2.41 -1.48
CA THR A 159 -30.56 2.15 -2.87
C THR A 159 -30.57 3.40 -3.75
N ARG A 160 -29.90 4.46 -3.30
CA ARG A 160 -29.76 5.73 -4.04
C ARG A 160 -28.37 6.32 -3.82
N PRO A 161 -27.89 7.18 -4.73
CA PRO A 161 -26.61 7.87 -4.56
C PRO A 161 -26.50 8.48 -3.17
N THR A 162 -25.53 7.99 -2.40
CA THR A 162 -25.30 8.35 -1.00
C THR A 162 -23.79 8.42 -0.77
N VAL A 163 -23.33 9.37 0.03
CA VAL A 163 -21.94 9.48 0.45
C VAL A 163 -21.86 9.38 1.96
N LEU A 164 -20.90 8.57 2.42
CA LEU A 164 -20.54 8.47 3.83
C LEU A 164 -19.48 9.52 4.17
N VAL A 165 -19.78 10.34 5.16
CA VAL A 165 -18.86 11.31 5.75
C VAL A 165 -18.49 10.81 7.14
N MET A 166 -17.23 10.42 7.29
CA MET A 166 -16.71 9.86 8.53
C MET A 166 -16.14 10.95 9.42
N LEU A 167 -16.48 10.90 10.71
CA LEU A 167 -15.80 11.59 11.79
C LEU A 167 -15.24 10.55 12.76
N ASP A 168 -14.02 10.78 13.26
CA ASP A 168 -13.46 10.02 14.38
C ASP A 168 -14.04 10.56 15.70
N GLY A 169 -15.16 9.99 16.13
CA GLY A 169 -15.90 10.41 17.32
C GLY A 169 -16.66 11.74 17.14
N ASP A 170 -17.01 12.35 18.28
CA ASP A 170 -17.73 13.63 18.31
C ASP A 170 -16.92 14.76 17.64
N PRO A 171 -17.56 15.72 16.95
CA PRO A 171 -16.89 16.83 16.26
C PRO A 171 -15.82 17.54 17.11
N LYS A 172 -14.60 17.62 16.59
CA LYS A 172 -13.50 18.40 17.17
C LYS A 172 -13.37 19.73 16.45
N LEU A 173 -13.79 20.81 17.11
CA LEU A 173 -13.81 22.14 16.50
C LEU A 173 -12.49 22.87 16.71
N LEU A 174 -11.84 23.29 15.62
CA LEU A 174 -10.65 24.14 15.64
C LEU A 174 -10.96 25.50 14.99
N PRO A 175 -10.45 26.62 15.51
CA PRO A 175 -10.76 27.94 14.96
C PRO A 175 -10.16 28.12 13.55
N VAL A 176 -10.92 28.74 12.64
CA VAL A 176 -10.39 29.23 11.36
C VAL A 176 -9.89 30.67 11.57
N PRO A 177 -8.60 30.98 11.33
CA PRO A 177 -8.07 32.31 11.59
C PRO A 177 -8.81 33.41 10.83
N LYS A 178 -9.05 34.53 11.53
CA LYS A 178 -9.79 35.71 11.01
C LYS A 178 -11.22 35.41 10.53
N SER A 179 -11.86 34.36 11.05
CA SER A 179 -13.23 33.97 10.72
C SER A 179 -14.03 33.59 11.96
N SER A 180 -15.37 33.63 11.87
CA SER A 180 -16.28 33.05 12.87
C SER A 180 -16.50 31.54 12.67
N LEU A 181 -15.92 30.99 11.60
CA LEU A 181 -16.01 29.58 11.26
C LEU A 181 -15.06 28.74 12.11
N MET A 182 -15.54 27.58 12.51
CA MET A 182 -14.76 26.53 13.15
C MET A 182 -14.61 25.37 12.17
N ARG A 183 -13.41 24.81 12.04
CA ARG A 183 -13.19 23.58 11.29
C ARG A 183 -13.61 22.38 12.14
N VAL A 184 -14.37 21.46 11.56
CA VAL A 184 -14.51 20.10 12.11
C VAL A 184 -13.25 19.33 11.71
N ALA A 185 -12.36 19.10 12.67
CA ALA A 185 -10.99 18.67 12.41
C ALA A 185 -10.81 17.16 12.34
N ASN A 186 -11.69 16.41 12.99
CA ASN A 186 -11.67 14.95 13.05
C ASN A 186 -12.38 14.28 11.88
N THR A 187 -12.22 14.87 10.69
CA THR A 187 -12.71 14.31 9.43
C THR A 187 -11.76 14.67 8.30
N PRO A 188 -11.51 13.76 7.33
CA PRO A 188 -10.72 14.10 6.15
C PRO A 188 -11.48 15.01 5.17
N PHE A 189 -12.78 15.24 5.39
CA PHE A 189 -13.61 16.09 4.55
C PHE A 189 -13.52 17.57 4.97
N ILE A 190 -13.68 18.49 4.02
CA ILE A 190 -13.74 19.93 4.35
C ILE A 190 -15.12 20.21 4.95
N MET A 191 -15.17 20.25 6.28
CA MET A 191 -16.36 20.56 7.05
C MET A 191 -16.09 21.71 8.02
N LEU A 192 -16.99 22.69 8.00
CA LEU A 192 -16.95 23.89 8.83
C LEU A 192 -18.23 23.99 9.66
N TYR A 193 -18.16 24.68 10.78
CA TYR A 193 -19.27 25.02 11.64
C TYR A 193 -19.26 26.52 11.90
N ASP A 194 -20.34 27.21 11.54
CA ASP A 194 -20.52 28.61 11.88
C ASP A 194 -21.16 28.70 13.28
N MET A 195 -20.40 29.21 14.24
CA MET A 195 -20.85 29.37 15.63
C MET A 195 -22.01 30.37 15.76
N ALA A 196 -22.05 31.40 14.89
CA ALA A 196 -23.09 32.43 14.93
C ALA A 196 -24.38 31.93 14.29
N ALA A 197 -24.28 31.28 13.13
CA ALA A 197 -25.43 30.71 12.41
C ALA A 197 -25.85 29.33 12.93
N LYS A 198 -25.07 28.71 13.82
CA LYS A 198 -25.24 27.33 14.31
C LYS A 198 -25.47 26.33 13.16
N THR A 199 -24.68 26.46 12.10
CA THR A 199 -24.87 25.72 10.85
C THR A 199 -23.56 25.06 10.45
N TYR A 200 -23.62 23.76 10.14
CA TYR A 200 -22.54 23.02 9.50
C TYR A 200 -22.53 23.29 8.01
N TYR A 201 -21.33 23.36 7.43
CA TYR A 201 -21.08 23.47 6.01
C TYR A 201 -20.14 22.36 5.58
N LEU A 202 -20.50 21.61 4.54
CA LEU A 202 -19.68 20.55 3.97
C LEU A 202 -19.39 20.88 2.51
N ARG A 203 -18.12 20.80 2.14
CA ARG A 203 -17.69 20.98 0.75
C ARG A 203 -17.94 19.68 -0.03
N GLY A 204 -18.69 19.79 -1.12
CA GLY A 204 -18.84 18.74 -2.11
C GLY A 204 -18.48 19.29 -3.49
N GLY A 205 -17.32 18.91 -4.04
CA GLY A 205 -16.84 19.43 -5.31
C GLY A 205 -16.71 20.96 -5.31
N ASP A 206 -17.45 21.62 -6.20
CA ASP A 206 -17.53 23.08 -6.28
C ASP A 206 -18.68 23.69 -5.47
N ASP A 207 -19.49 22.85 -4.82
CA ASP A 207 -20.69 23.25 -4.12
C ASP A 207 -20.50 23.16 -2.60
N TRP A 208 -21.34 23.89 -1.88
CA TRP A 208 -21.46 23.80 -0.43
C TRP A 208 -22.81 23.23 -0.06
N LEU A 209 -22.79 22.32 0.90
CA LEU A 209 -23.96 21.79 1.57
C LEU A 209 -24.03 22.40 2.97
N SER A 210 -25.23 22.54 3.51
CA SER A 210 -25.45 22.98 4.87
C SER A 210 -26.43 22.09 5.62
N ALA A 211 -26.24 22.01 6.93
CA ALA A 211 -27.16 21.36 7.85
C ALA A 211 -27.14 22.06 9.21
N ALA A 212 -28.28 22.14 9.88
CA ALA A 212 -28.35 22.63 11.27
C ALA A 212 -27.79 21.59 12.28
N ASP A 213 -27.82 20.32 11.89
CA ASP A 213 -27.30 19.19 12.67
C ASP A 213 -26.36 18.35 11.80
N LEU A 214 -25.34 17.75 12.42
CA LEU A 214 -24.36 16.92 11.74
C LEU A 214 -25.00 15.74 11.01
N VAL A 215 -26.03 15.10 11.59
CA VAL A 215 -26.72 13.97 10.94
C VAL A 215 -27.65 14.40 9.81
N GLY A 216 -27.74 15.69 9.53
CA GLY A 216 -28.57 16.27 8.49
C GLY A 216 -29.98 16.66 8.96
N PRO A 217 -30.90 16.95 8.03
CA PRO A 217 -30.74 16.82 6.58
C PRO A 217 -29.77 17.85 5.99
N TRP A 218 -28.88 17.38 5.12
CA TRP A 218 -27.97 18.23 4.34
C TRP A 218 -28.66 18.76 3.09
N LYS A 219 -28.45 20.04 2.78
CA LYS A 219 -29.08 20.76 1.67
C LYS A 219 -28.10 21.67 0.95
N ASP A 220 -28.35 21.93 -0.32
CA ASP A 220 -27.54 22.87 -1.11
C ASP A 220 -27.57 24.28 -0.52
N VAL A 221 -26.40 24.93 -0.55
CA VAL A 221 -26.26 26.34 -0.20
C VAL A 221 -26.39 27.17 -1.46
N GLU A 222 -27.57 27.74 -1.69
CA GLU A 222 -27.83 28.58 -2.86
C GLU A 222 -27.06 29.91 -2.82
N THR A 223 -26.91 30.48 -1.62
CA THR A 223 -26.18 31.75 -1.41
C THR A 223 -25.17 31.57 -0.29
N LEU A 224 -23.88 31.68 -0.61
CA LEU A 224 -22.83 31.56 0.39
C LEU A 224 -22.92 32.69 1.44
N PRO A 225 -22.92 32.35 2.73
CA PRO A 225 -22.80 33.32 3.82
C PRO A 225 -21.52 34.14 3.72
N ALA A 226 -21.52 35.34 4.28
CA ALA A 226 -20.35 36.24 4.24
C ALA A 226 -19.04 35.60 4.77
N PRO A 227 -19.05 34.84 5.89
CA PRO A 227 -17.84 34.15 6.36
C PRO A 227 -17.29 33.13 5.36
N LEU A 228 -18.16 32.35 4.70
CA LEU A 228 -17.75 31.37 3.67
C LEU A 228 -17.23 32.06 2.40
N LYS A 229 -17.90 33.13 1.94
CA LYS A 229 -17.43 33.92 0.79
C LYS A 229 -16.04 34.51 1.03
N ALA A 230 -15.79 35.01 2.23
CA ALA A 230 -14.48 35.54 2.60
C ALA A 230 -13.41 34.43 2.58
N LEU A 231 -13.74 33.26 3.13
CA LEU A 231 -12.84 32.09 3.13
C LEU A 231 -12.49 31.63 1.71
N GLU A 232 -13.48 31.48 0.82
CA GLU A 232 -13.24 31.13 -0.58
C GLU A 232 -12.40 32.19 -1.30
N GLY A 233 -12.62 33.47 -1.01
CA GLY A 233 -11.82 34.56 -1.56
C GLY A 233 -10.34 34.46 -1.16
N GLU A 234 -10.04 34.08 0.07
CA GLU A 234 -8.65 33.87 0.52
C GLU A 234 -8.03 32.61 -0.10
N VAL A 235 -8.79 31.51 -0.17
CA VAL A 235 -8.37 30.29 -0.85
C VAL A 235 -7.96 30.57 -2.30
N GLN A 236 -8.80 31.26 -3.07
CA GLN A 236 -8.51 31.60 -4.47
C GLN A 236 -7.26 32.48 -4.63
N LYS A 237 -6.93 33.32 -3.64
CA LYS A 237 -5.69 34.10 -3.66
C LYS A 237 -4.47 33.20 -3.50
N VAL A 238 -4.54 32.22 -2.60
CA VAL A 238 -3.46 31.25 -2.39
C VAL A 238 -3.25 30.39 -3.63
N GLU A 239 -4.32 29.87 -4.23
CA GLU A 239 -4.27 29.09 -5.47
C GLU A 239 -3.59 29.86 -6.62
N LYS A 240 -4.00 31.11 -6.84
CA LYS A 240 -3.41 32.00 -7.85
C LYS A 240 -1.93 32.29 -7.58
N ALA A 241 -1.55 32.47 -6.31
CA ALA A 241 -0.17 32.74 -5.94
C ALA A 241 0.76 31.54 -6.14
N LYS A 242 0.23 30.31 -6.05
CA LYS A 242 0.98 29.06 -6.26
C LYS A 242 1.06 28.62 -7.72
N GLY A 243 0.34 29.28 -8.64
CA GLY A 243 0.32 28.91 -10.06
C GLY A 243 -0.36 27.56 -10.34
N GLU A 244 -1.12 27.05 -9.38
CA GLU A 244 -1.88 25.81 -9.52
C GLU A 244 -3.15 26.10 -10.36
N GLY A 245 -3.39 25.27 -11.38
CA GLY A 245 -4.58 25.41 -12.22
C GLY A 245 -5.86 25.21 -11.40
N ALA A 246 -6.89 26.01 -11.68
CA ALA A 246 -8.18 25.93 -10.99
C ALA A 246 -8.68 24.48 -10.93
N ALA A 247 -9.14 24.06 -9.75
CA ALA A 247 -9.72 22.73 -9.55
C ALA A 247 -10.81 22.47 -10.62
N LYS A 248 -10.82 21.26 -11.19
CA LYS A 248 -11.80 20.92 -12.23
C LYS A 248 -13.20 20.90 -11.63
N LYS A 249 -14.11 21.65 -12.26
CA LYS A 249 -15.52 21.67 -11.88
C LYS A 249 -16.14 20.28 -11.93
N VAL A 250 -16.82 19.98 -10.84
CA VAL A 250 -17.52 18.72 -10.61
C VAL A 250 -18.90 18.86 -11.17
N THR A 251 -19.16 18.23 -12.31
CA THR A 251 -20.50 18.23 -12.88
C THR A 251 -21.33 17.11 -12.25
N ALA A 252 -22.31 17.48 -11.42
CA ALA A 252 -23.33 16.55 -10.94
C ALA A 252 -24.00 15.86 -12.13
N LYS A 253 -23.88 14.53 -12.22
CA LYS A 253 -24.56 13.76 -13.25
C LYS A 253 -26.05 13.70 -12.88
N GLY A 254 -26.92 14.26 -13.72
CA GLY A 254 -28.38 14.30 -13.49
C GLY A 254 -28.88 15.41 -12.56
N GLY A 255 -28.03 16.36 -12.14
CA GLY A 255 -28.45 17.57 -11.43
C GLY A 255 -29.00 17.38 -10.01
N LYS A 256 -28.73 16.24 -9.36
CA LYS A 256 -29.11 15.98 -7.96
C LYS A 256 -27.92 15.51 -7.14
N MET A 257 -27.76 16.12 -5.98
CA MET A 257 -26.72 15.79 -5.01
C MET A 257 -27.00 14.45 -4.33
N PRO A 258 -25.99 13.59 -4.11
CA PRO A 258 -26.19 12.39 -3.33
C PRO A 258 -26.57 12.73 -1.89
N ALA A 259 -27.31 11.81 -1.27
CA ALA A 259 -27.64 11.93 0.15
C ALA A 259 -26.35 11.90 0.98
N ILE A 260 -26.22 12.81 1.95
CA ILE A 260 -25.10 12.80 2.89
C ILE A 260 -25.50 11.99 4.11
N MET A 261 -24.65 11.02 4.46
CA MET A 261 -24.78 10.23 5.66
C MET A 261 -23.53 10.43 6.50
N VAL A 262 -23.71 10.98 7.70
CA VAL A 262 -22.59 11.20 8.62
C VAL A 262 -22.52 10.08 9.65
N SER A 263 -21.32 9.61 9.96
CA SER A 263 -21.06 8.66 11.04
C SER A 263 -19.90 9.16 11.91
N THR A 264 -20.09 9.12 13.23
CA THR A 264 -19.06 9.40 14.25
C THR A 264 -18.43 8.13 14.81
N VAL A 265 -18.86 6.96 14.30
CA VAL A 265 -18.31 5.63 14.63
C VAL A 265 -17.90 4.93 13.34
N PRO A 266 -16.99 3.94 13.39
CA PRO A 266 -16.62 3.14 12.22
C PRO A 266 -17.86 2.61 11.48
N ALA A 267 -17.95 2.95 10.20
CA ALA A 267 -19.08 2.60 9.35
C ALA A 267 -18.61 2.31 7.93
N GLU A 268 -19.37 1.52 7.19
CA GLU A 268 -19.14 1.25 5.77
C GLU A 268 -20.44 1.39 5.01
N LEU A 269 -20.36 1.94 3.79
CA LEU A 269 -21.53 2.25 2.99
C LEU A 269 -21.57 1.35 1.75
N LEU A 270 -22.63 0.55 1.66
CA LEU A 270 -22.99 -0.24 0.50
C LEU A 270 -24.08 0.50 -0.28
N VAL A 271 -23.82 0.85 -1.53
CA VAL A 271 -24.76 1.64 -2.36
C VAL A 271 -25.11 0.93 -3.65
N THR A 272 -26.40 0.78 -3.95
CA THR A 272 -26.91 0.36 -5.26
C THR A 272 -27.61 1.51 -5.99
N GLU A 273 -27.67 1.46 -7.32
CA GLU A 273 -28.59 2.30 -8.10
C GLU A 273 -29.99 1.67 -8.17
N GLY A 274 -30.88 2.12 -7.28
CA GLY A 274 -32.19 1.50 -7.12
C GLY A 274 -32.09 0.16 -6.41
N GLU A 275 -33.09 -0.70 -6.62
CA GLU A 275 -33.13 -2.04 -6.05
C GLU A 275 -31.94 -2.90 -6.53
N PRO A 276 -31.37 -3.78 -5.70
CA PRO A 276 -30.30 -4.69 -6.09
C PRO A 276 -30.60 -5.50 -7.36
N GLN A 277 -29.67 -5.48 -8.31
CA GLN A 277 -29.72 -6.30 -9.53
C GLN A 277 -28.78 -7.49 -9.40
N TYR A 278 -29.33 -8.70 -9.41
CA TYR A 278 -28.56 -9.92 -9.19
C TYR A 278 -28.12 -10.56 -10.51
N THR A 279 -26.83 -10.89 -10.59
CA THR A 279 -26.23 -11.57 -11.75
C THR A 279 -25.58 -12.88 -11.30
N PRO A 280 -25.87 -14.03 -11.94
CA PRO A 280 -25.30 -15.31 -11.52
C PRO A 280 -23.81 -15.42 -11.83
N ILE A 281 -23.08 -16.09 -10.95
CA ILE A 281 -21.69 -16.51 -11.20
C ILE A 281 -21.70 -17.94 -11.75
N LYS A 282 -21.17 -18.11 -12.96
CA LYS A 282 -21.15 -19.39 -13.67
C LYS A 282 -20.49 -20.50 -12.82
N GLY A 283 -21.17 -21.65 -12.72
CA GLY A 283 -20.64 -22.83 -12.02
C GLY A 283 -20.81 -22.79 -10.49
N THR A 284 -21.60 -21.85 -9.97
CA THR A 284 -21.83 -21.67 -8.53
C THR A 284 -23.30 -21.40 -8.22
N ASN A 285 -23.67 -21.44 -6.94
CA ASN A 285 -24.95 -20.97 -6.40
C ASN A 285 -24.87 -19.50 -5.92
N LEU A 286 -23.91 -18.72 -6.42
CA LEU A 286 -23.71 -17.33 -6.05
C LEU A 286 -24.32 -16.39 -7.09
N LEU A 287 -24.99 -15.36 -6.61
CA LEU A 287 -25.33 -14.17 -7.36
C LEU A 287 -24.47 -13.01 -6.85
N PHE A 288 -23.98 -12.13 -7.71
CA PHE A 288 -23.42 -10.84 -7.29
C PHE A 288 -24.36 -9.68 -7.64
N VAL A 289 -24.32 -8.60 -6.88
CA VAL A 289 -25.09 -7.39 -7.16
C VAL A 289 -24.34 -6.56 -8.19
N SER A 290 -24.92 -6.31 -9.36
CA SER A 290 -24.23 -5.71 -10.52
C SER A 290 -24.39 -4.20 -10.67
N ASN A 291 -25.41 -3.60 -10.05
CA ASN A 291 -25.66 -2.15 -10.03
C ASN A 291 -25.03 -1.46 -8.80
N THR A 292 -23.82 -1.88 -8.43
CA THR A 292 -23.04 -1.35 -7.32
C THR A 292 -21.54 -1.53 -7.58
N GLU A 293 -20.71 -0.67 -7.00
CA GLU A 293 -19.26 -0.89 -6.93
C GLU A 293 -18.87 -1.79 -5.75
N SER A 294 -19.75 -1.90 -4.75
CA SER A 294 -19.53 -2.74 -3.58
C SER A 294 -19.49 -4.22 -3.96
N ASN A 295 -18.72 -5.00 -3.21
CA ASN A 295 -18.59 -6.44 -3.43
C ASN A 295 -19.66 -7.18 -2.63
N ILE A 296 -20.87 -7.21 -3.16
CA ILE A 296 -22.05 -7.84 -2.53
C ILE A 296 -22.44 -9.10 -3.30
N PHE A 297 -22.60 -10.20 -2.58
CA PHE A 297 -22.98 -11.51 -3.09
C PHE A 297 -24.19 -12.05 -2.33
N MET A 298 -24.96 -12.93 -2.96
CA MET A 298 -26.05 -13.70 -2.36
C MET A 298 -25.80 -15.17 -2.66
N ASP A 299 -25.77 -16.00 -1.62
CA ASP A 299 -25.79 -17.46 -1.78
C ASP A 299 -27.24 -17.92 -1.89
N THR A 300 -27.63 -18.47 -3.04
CA THR A 300 -29.01 -18.90 -3.27
C THR A 300 -29.43 -20.11 -2.45
N ALA A 301 -28.47 -20.91 -1.96
CA ALA A 301 -28.78 -22.08 -1.14
C ALA A 301 -29.20 -21.67 0.28
N THR A 302 -28.51 -20.68 0.85
CA THR A 302 -28.76 -20.22 2.23
C THR A 302 -29.59 -18.94 2.32
N GLN A 303 -29.71 -18.20 1.23
CA GLN A 303 -30.25 -16.84 1.18
C GLN A 303 -29.49 -15.88 2.11
N ASP A 304 -28.20 -16.13 2.36
CA ASP A 304 -27.28 -15.22 3.04
C ASP A 304 -26.66 -14.23 2.04
N TYR A 305 -26.69 -12.95 2.38
CA TYR A 305 -25.88 -11.94 1.72
C TYR A 305 -24.47 -11.92 2.30
N TYR A 306 -23.47 -11.67 1.46
CA TYR A 306 -22.07 -11.51 1.84
C TYR A 306 -21.54 -10.20 1.26
N ALA A 307 -20.78 -9.45 2.05
CA ALA A 307 -20.07 -8.26 1.62
C ALA A 307 -18.59 -8.36 1.97
N LEU A 308 -17.71 -8.02 1.02
CA LEU A 308 -16.27 -7.90 1.23
C LEU A 308 -15.92 -6.44 1.52
N ILE A 309 -15.35 -6.19 2.69
CA ILE A 309 -15.03 -4.86 3.22
C ILE A 309 -13.63 -4.90 3.84
N SER A 310 -12.70 -4.07 3.37
CA SER A 310 -11.31 -4.01 3.88
C SER A 310 -10.62 -5.39 3.96
N GLY A 311 -10.94 -6.27 3.00
CA GLY A 311 -10.44 -7.66 2.93
C GLY A 311 -11.19 -8.69 3.79
N ARG A 312 -12.19 -8.26 4.57
CA ARG A 312 -12.96 -9.11 5.50
C ARG A 312 -14.36 -9.39 4.95
N TRP A 313 -14.84 -10.60 5.18
CA TRP A 313 -16.19 -11.00 4.80
C TRP A 313 -17.17 -10.81 5.95
N PHE A 314 -18.30 -10.18 5.64
CA PHE A 314 -19.42 -10.04 6.54
C PHE A 314 -20.66 -10.60 5.88
N LYS A 315 -21.53 -11.26 6.66
CA LYS A 315 -22.80 -11.80 6.17
C LYS A 315 -24.01 -11.27 6.91
N THR A 316 -25.15 -11.28 6.23
CA THR A 316 -26.45 -10.92 6.80
C THR A 316 -27.61 -11.61 6.08
N LYS A 317 -28.79 -11.63 6.71
CA LYS A 317 -30.06 -12.02 6.08
C LYS A 317 -30.80 -10.86 5.41
N SER A 318 -30.45 -9.62 5.75
CA SER A 318 -31.10 -8.41 5.24
C SER A 318 -30.08 -7.31 4.99
N LEU A 319 -29.89 -6.91 3.73
CA LEU A 319 -28.99 -5.81 3.38
C LEU A 319 -29.38 -4.51 4.09
N ALA A 320 -30.68 -4.23 4.20
CA ALA A 320 -31.19 -2.98 4.76
C ALA A 320 -31.15 -2.94 6.29
N GLU A 321 -31.44 -4.05 6.96
CA GLU A 321 -31.63 -4.09 8.42
C GLU A 321 -30.39 -4.61 9.16
N GLY A 322 -29.52 -5.37 8.49
CA GLY A 322 -28.57 -6.22 9.21
C GLY A 322 -29.31 -7.29 10.03
N PRO A 323 -28.74 -7.77 11.16
CA PRO A 323 -27.38 -7.51 11.62
C PRO A 323 -26.35 -8.15 10.70
N TRP A 324 -25.13 -7.60 10.70
CA TRP A 324 -23.99 -8.18 10.01
C TRP A 324 -23.15 -8.99 10.98
N ALA A 325 -22.56 -10.08 10.50
CA ALA A 325 -21.65 -10.92 11.27
C ALA A 325 -20.41 -11.25 10.44
N TYR A 326 -19.24 -11.27 11.07
CA TYR A 326 -18.00 -11.69 10.44
C TYR A 326 -18.07 -13.17 10.00
N VAL A 327 -17.46 -13.45 8.86
CA VAL A 327 -17.23 -14.80 8.36
C VAL A 327 -15.74 -14.94 8.08
N ALA A 328 -15.09 -15.87 8.77
CA ALA A 328 -13.69 -16.17 8.49
C ALA A 328 -13.54 -16.65 7.03
N PRO A 329 -12.46 -16.27 6.34
CA PRO A 329 -12.29 -16.53 4.91
C PRO A 329 -12.22 -18.03 4.58
N ASP A 330 -11.89 -18.90 5.54
CA ASP A 330 -11.90 -20.37 5.45
C ASP A 330 -13.27 -21.00 5.78
N LYS A 331 -14.25 -20.19 6.20
CA LYS A 331 -15.63 -20.59 6.54
C LYS A 331 -16.68 -20.07 5.56
N LEU A 332 -16.26 -19.46 4.45
CA LEU A 332 -17.15 -19.10 3.36
C LEU A 332 -17.79 -20.34 2.72
N PRO A 333 -18.99 -20.22 2.12
CA PRO A 333 -19.54 -21.27 1.26
C PRO A 333 -18.52 -21.71 0.21
N THR A 334 -18.41 -23.03 -0.03
CA THR A 334 -17.38 -23.60 -0.92
C THR A 334 -17.43 -23.07 -2.35
N ASP A 335 -18.58 -22.54 -2.76
CA ASP A 335 -18.79 -21.93 -4.07
C ASP A 335 -18.00 -20.62 -4.26
N PHE A 336 -17.61 -19.91 -3.20
CA PHE A 336 -16.73 -18.74 -3.31
C PHE A 336 -15.37 -19.10 -3.91
N ALA A 337 -14.82 -20.27 -3.57
CA ALA A 337 -13.56 -20.75 -4.14
C ALA A 337 -13.69 -21.24 -5.60
N LYS A 338 -14.93 -21.35 -6.11
CA LYS A 338 -15.23 -21.77 -7.49
C LYS A 338 -15.56 -20.60 -8.42
N ILE A 339 -15.53 -19.36 -7.92
CA ILE A 339 -15.70 -18.16 -8.75
C ILE A 339 -14.64 -18.20 -9.86
N PRO A 340 -15.02 -18.15 -11.15
CA PRO A 340 -14.04 -18.14 -12.23
C PRO A 340 -13.12 -16.92 -12.13
N GLU A 341 -11.81 -17.12 -12.27
CA GLU A 341 -10.80 -16.05 -12.23
C GLU A 341 -11.03 -14.98 -13.31
N ASP A 342 -11.54 -15.40 -14.47
CA ASP A 342 -11.90 -14.54 -15.59
C ASP A 342 -13.30 -13.91 -15.47
N SER A 343 -14.03 -14.14 -14.37
CA SER A 343 -15.30 -13.44 -14.13
C SER A 343 -15.05 -12.01 -13.68
N VAL A 344 -16.04 -11.12 -13.80
CA VAL A 344 -15.96 -9.72 -13.33
C VAL A 344 -15.73 -9.60 -11.81
N LYS A 345 -15.88 -10.69 -11.05
CA LYS A 345 -15.63 -10.78 -9.60
C LYS A 345 -14.45 -11.72 -9.26
N GLY A 346 -13.67 -12.17 -10.23
CA GLY A 346 -12.54 -13.08 -10.00
C GLY A 346 -11.50 -12.53 -9.02
N PHE A 347 -11.29 -11.21 -8.98
CA PHE A 347 -10.35 -10.56 -8.06
C PHE A 347 -10.64 -10.81 -6.57
N VAL A 348 -11.88 -11.16 -6.19
CA VAL A 348 -12.21 -11.42 -4.76
C VAL A 348 -11.64 -12.72 -4.24
N LEU A 349 -11.15 -13.61 -5.12
CA LEU A 349 -10.52 -14.88 -4.73
C LEU A 349 -9.33 -14.64 -3.79
N VAL A 350 -8.64 -13.50 -3.90
CA VAL A 350 -7.57 -13.09 -2.98
C VAL A 350 -8.00 -13.02 -1.52
N ASN A 351 -9.29 -12.85 -1.27
CA ASN A 351 -9.91 -12.82 0.06
C ASN A 351 -10.69 -14.11 0.38
N VAL A 352 -10.55 -15.17 -0.41
CA VAL A 352 -11.14 -16.49 -0.16
C VAL A 352 -10.03 -17.47 0.17
N ALA A 353 -9.97 -17.92 1.42
CA ALA A 353 -8.87 -18.76 1.89
C ALA A 353 -8.81 -20.10 1.12
N GLY A 354 -7.60 -20.57 0.85
CA GLY A 354 -7.35 -21.83 0.12
C GLY A 354 -7.35 -21.71 -1.40
N THR A 355 -7.70 -20.55 -1.97
CA THR A 355 -7.52 -20.29 -3.40
C THR A 355 -6.06 -19.96 -3.72
N THR A 356 -5.65 -20.18 -4.97
CA THR A 356 -4.29 -19.81 -5.44
C THR A 356 -4.04 -18.31 -5.25
N ALA A 357 -4.99 -17.46 -5.65
CA ALA A 357 -4.88 -16.01 -5.49
C ALA A 357 -4.65 -15.56 -4.03
N ALA A 358 -5.33 -16.19 -3.06
CA ALA A 358 -5.12 -15.89 -1.64
C ALA A 358 -3.73 -16.32 -1.16
N LYS A 359 -3.27 -17.50 -1.56
CA LYS A 359 -1.91 -17.98 -1.23
C LYS A 359 -0.84 -17.05 -1.81
N GLU A 360 -0.97 -16.68 -3.09
CA GLU A 360 -0.05 -15.75 -3.77
C GLU A 360 0.01 -14.40 -3.04
N ALA A 361 -1.14 -13.81 -2.70
CA ALA A 361 -1.17 -12.54 -1.98
C ALA A 361 -0.53 -12.62 -0.59
N VAL A 362 -0.73 -13.71 0.14
CA VAL A 362 -0.08 -13.93 1.45
C VAL A 362 1.44 -14.05 1.31
N LEU A 363 1.93 -14.77 0.30
CA LEU A 363 3.37 -14.85 0.00
C LEU A 363 3.93 -13.48 -0.39
N GLU A 364 3.22 -12.77 -1.26
CA GLU A 364 3.56 -11.41 -1.68
C GLU A 364 3.58 -10.40 -0.50
N ASN A 365 2.75 -10.63 0.53
CA ASN A 365 2.70 -9.84 1.75
C ASN A 365 3.92 -10.03 2.65
N SER A 366 4.77 -11.02 2.37
CA SER A 366 5.98 -11.30 3.13
C SER A 366 7.27 -10.84 2.47
N ILE A 367 7.19 -10.42 1.21
CA ILE A 367 8.34 -9.97 0.46
C ILE A 367 8.58 -8.49 0.78
N PRO A 368 9.71 -8.14 1.42
CA PRO A 368 10.00 -6.77 1.78
C PRO A 368 10.40 -5.95 0.55
N GLN A 369 10.02 -4.67 0.54
CA GLN A 369 10.65 -3.65 -0.29
C GLN A 369 11.90 -3.14 0.44
N THR A 370 13.05 -3.09 -0.24
CA THR A 370 14.35 -2.83 0.40
C THR A 370 15.08 -1.65 -0.23
N ALA A 371 15.90 -0.95 0.55
CA ALA A 371 16.80 0.09 0.05
C ALA A 371 18.06 0.21 0.91
N ALA A 372 19.16 0.65 0.30
CA ALA A 372 20.36 1.07 1.00
C ALA A 372 20.29 2.59 1.25
N ILE A 373 20.29 3.00 2.52
CA ILE A 373 20.12 4.39 2.92
C ILE A 373 21.47 4.98 3.32
N ASP A 374 21.86 6.09 2.71
CA ASP A 374 23.06 6.85 3.07
C ASP A 374 22.88 7.59 4.41
N ARG A 375 23.75 7.26 5.37
CA ARG A 375 23.72 7.79 6.73
C ARG A 375 24.10 9.27 6.84
N LYS A 376 24.78 9.81 5.83
CA LYS A 376 25.26 11.22 5.83
C LYS A 376 24.18 12.19 5.37
N THR A 377 23.25 11.72 4.56
CA THR A 377 22.26 12.57 3.88
C THR A 377 20.84 12.32 4.33
N ALA A 378 20.49 11.09 4.75
CA ALA A 378 19.16 10.78 5.22
C ALA A 378 18.91 11.25 6.66
N THR A 379 17.83 12.00 6.84
CA THR A 379 17.32 12.48 8.12
C THR A 379 15.80 12.56 8.06
N THR A 380 15.16 12.70 9.22
CA THR A 380 13.74 13.02 9.33
C THR A 380 13.52 14.21 10.26
N THR A 381 12.33 14.79 10.19
CA THR A 381 11.83 15.80 11.13
C THR A 381 10.58 15.25 11.81
N VAL A 382 10.43 15.53 13.11
CA VAL A 382 9.23 15.16 13.86
C VAL A 382 8.63 16.44 14.42
N GLU A 383 7.35 16.68 14.13
CA GLU A 383 6.61 17.81 14.65
C GLU A 383 5.59 17.33 15.68
N TYR A 384 5.46 18.04 16.80
CA TYR A 384 4.56 17.71 17.90
C TYR A 384 3.53 18.80 18.13
N ALA A 385 2.29 18.41 18.42
CA ALA A 385 1.22 19.31 18.82
C ALA A 385 1.43 19.68 20.29
N GLY A 386 2.20 20.74 20.52
CA GLY A 386 2.70 21.15 21.83
C GLY A 386 3.95 20.37 22.24
N ALA A 387 4.23 20.30 23.55
CA ALA A 387 5.36 19.51 24.05
C ALA A 387 5.16 18.01 23.76
N PRO A 388 6.22 17.22 23.48
CA PRO A 388 6.11 15.78 23.21
C PRO A 388 5.41 15.02 24.34
N LYS A 389 4.41 14.21 23.99
CA LYS A 389 3.62 13.38 24.92
C LYS A 389 3.73 11.92 24.51
N PHE A 390 4.02 11.06 25.50
CA PHE A 390 4.24 9.64 25.29
C PHE A 390 3.31 8.82 26.18
N GLU A 391 2.79 7.72 25.64
CA GLU A 391 1.98 6.72 26.36
C GLU A 391 2.64 5.35 26.29
N LYS A 392 2.47 4.53 27.33
CA LYS A 392 3.02 3.17 27.36
C LYS A 392 2.31 2.25 26.37
N ILE A 393 3.08 1.42 25.68
CA ILE A 393 2.56 0.31 24.90
C ILE A 393 2.40 -0.91 25.82
N ALA A 394 1.20 -1.48 25.86
CA ALA A 394 0.89 -2.60 26.73
C ALA A 394 1.85 -3.79 26.54
N ASN A 395 2.28 -4.39 27.64
CA ASN A 395 3.20 -5.54 27.70
C ASN A 395 4.60 -5.29 27.09
N THR A 396 5.03 -4.03 27.03
CA THR A 396 6.38 -3.64 26.58
C THR A 396 6.94 -2.53 27.46
N ASP A 397 8.25 -2.28 27.35
CA ASP A 397 8.97 -1.13 27.88
C ASP A 397 8.96 0.07 26.91
N LEU A 398 8.24 -0.04 25.79
CA LEU A 398 8.11 1.02 24.81
C LEU A 398 7.03 2.01 25.21
N GLU A 399 7.31 3.28 24.99
CA GLU A 399 6.29 4.33 24.95
C GLU A 399 6.17 4.83 23.50
N TYR A 400 4.98 5.26 23.07
CA TYR A 400 4.75 5.87 21.76
C TYR A 400 4.25 7.30 21.90
N ALA A 401 4.64 8.17 20.98
CA ALA A 401 4.16 9.52 20.94
C ALA A 401 2.71 9.58 20.45
N VAL A 402 1.86 10.32 21.18
CA VAL A 402 0.44 10.46 20.83
C VAL A 402 0.14 11.73 20.05
N ASN A 403 0.99 12.76 20.17
CA ASN A 403 0.73 14.09 19.63
C ASN A 403 1.62 14.44 18.43
N THR A 404 1.91 13.47 17.57
CA THR A 404 2.64 13.66 16.32
C THR A 404 2.07 12.76 15.22
N GLY A 405 2.22 13.14 13.95
CA GLY A 405 1.75 12.36 12.81
C GLY A 405 2.65 11.19 12.41
N LYS A 406 3.85 11.07 12.99
CA LYS A 406 4.82 10.00 12.72
C LYS A 406 4.80 8.95 13.83
N ALA A 407 5.12 7.71 13.50
CA ALA A 407 5.32 6.68 14.50
C ALA A 407 6.63 6.94 15.25
N VAL A 408 6.54 7.53 16.44
CA VAL A 408 7.69 7.81 17.31
C VAL A 408 7.59 7.03 18.60
N PHE A 409 8.69 6.40 18.98
CA PHE A 409 8.81 5.55 20.15
C PHE A 409 9.91 6.06 21.06
N LYS A 410 9.78 5.77 22.35
CA LYS A 410 10.80 6.00 23.37
C LYS A 410 11.10 4.68 24.06
N GLU A 411 12.40 4.38 24.19
CA GLU A 411 12.91 3.21 24.90
C GLU A 411 14.05 3.67 25.83
N GLY A 412 13.76 3.76 27.13
CA GLY A 412 14.67 4.36 28.10
C GLY A 412 14.94 5.83 27.80
N ALA A 413 16.20 6.16 27.48
CA ALA A 413 16.64 7.52 27.16
C ALA A 413 16.69 7.81 25.64
N LYS A 414 16.46 6.80 24.79
CA LYS A 414 16.51 6.94 23.34
C LYS A 414 15.12 7.09 22.73
N TYR A 415 15.09 7.79 21.60
CA TYR A 415 13.92 7.98 20.76
C TYR A 415 14.14 7.36 19.39
N TYR A 416 13.07 6.79 18.83
CA TYR A 416 13.08 6.18 17.51
C TYR A 416 11.89 6.67 16.71
N ALA A 417 12.09 7.01 15.44
CA ALA A 417 11.02 7.41 14.54
C ALA A 417 11.04 6.53 13.29
N VAL A 418 9.87 6.16 12.79
CA VAL A 418 9.73 5.56 11.46
C VAL A 418 9.24 6.61 10.49
N ASP A 419 9.95 6.77 9.39
CA ASP A 419 9.53 7.64 8.30
C ASP A 419 9.95 7.02 6.96
N GLN A 420 9.01 6.97 6.01
CA GLN A 420 9.21 6.35 4.69
C GLN A 420 9.86 4.95 4.76
N GLY A 421 9.45 4.11 5.71
CA GLY A 421 10.02 2.76 5.84
C GLY A 421 11.47 2.71 6.35
N VAL A 422 11.98 3.80 6.92
CA VAL A 422 13.32 3.89 7.51
C VAL A 422 13.22 4.17 9.01
N TRP A 423 14.01 3.46 9.80
CA TRP A 423 14.18 3.77 11.23
C TRP A 423 15.21 4.87 11.43
N TYR A 424 14.84 5.88 12.22
CA TYR A 424 15.72 6.93 12.72
C TYR A 424 15.84 6.83 14.25
N GLU A 425 16.98 7.22 14.81
CA GLU A 425 17.20 7.33 16.24
C GLU A 425 17.68 8.74 16.64
N ALA A 426 17.37 9.15 17.87
CA ALA A 426 17.80 10.41 18.48
C ALA A 426 17.90 10.28 20.01
N ASP A 427 18.69 11.17 20.63
CA ASP A 427 18.80 11.29 22.10
C ASP A 427 17.76 12.28 22.69
N SER A 428 16.92 12.87 21.84
CA SER A 428 15.88 13.85 22.17
C SER A 428 14.66 13.62 21.27
N PRO A 429 13.42 13.85 21.74
CA PRO A 429 12.22 13.68 20.92
C PRO A 429 12.19 14.61 19.70
N ASP A 430 12.90 15.74 19.76
CA ASP A 430 12.94 16.73 18.66
C ASP A 430 14.12 16.50 17.69
N GLY A 431 14.91 15.44 17.89
CA GLY A 431 16.13 15.19 17.14
C GLY A 431 17.38 15.91 17.72
N PRO A 432 18.47 16.04 16.94
CA PRO A 432 18.59 15.67 15.53
C PRO A 432 18.44 14.16 15.31
N TRP A 433 17.77 13.79 14.21
CA TRP A 433 17.51 12.41 13.84
C TRP A 433 18.60 11.90 12.90
N LYS A 434 19.06 10.67 13.13
CA LYS A 434 19.98 9.97 12.23
C LYS A 434 19.46 8.58 11.93
N VAL A 435 19.84 8.02 10.78
CA VAL A 435 19.44 6.66 10.41
C VAL A 435 19.91 5.67 11.48
N SER A 436 18.97 4.88 12.00
CA SER A 436 19.22 3.88 13.01
C SER A 436 19.76 2.60 12.39
N ALA A 437 20.76 2.01 13.03
CA ALA A 437 21.30 0.70 12.65
C ALA A 437 20.47 -0.48 13.22
N ALA A 438 19.46 -0.19 14.05
CA ALA A 438 18.55 -1.19 14.60
C ALA A 438 17.21 -0.57 15.01
N PRO A 439 16.09 -1.30 14.90
CA PRO A 439 14.82 -0.87 15.47
C PRO A 439 14.83 -0.95 17.02
N PRO A 440 13.82 -0.38 17.71
CA PRO A 440 13.60 -0.61 19.14
C PRO A 440 13.46 -2.11 19.46
N LYS A 441 13.96 -2.57 20.62
CA LYS A 441 14.09 -4.01 20.91
C LYS A 441 12.76 -4.75 20.93
N GLN A 442 11.70 -4.10 21.42
CA GLN A 442 10.39 -4.72 21.61
C GLN A 442 9.37 -4.29 20.53
N VAL A 443 9.83 -3.74 19.40
CA VAL A 443 8.92 -3.27 18.32
C VAL A 443 8.05 -4.40 17.76
N ASP A 444 8.56 -5.63 17.73
CA ASP A 444 7.83 -6.80 17.24
C ASP A 444 6.66 -7.23 18.16
N GLN A 445 6.64 -6.70 19.38
CA GLN A 445 5.64 -7.01 20.41
C GLN A 445 4.51 -5.97 20.48
N ILE A 446 4.55 -4.91 19.66
CA ILE A 446 3.47 -3.93 19.58
C ILE A 446 2.17 -4.67 19.19
N PRO A 447 1.09 -4.57 19.98
CA PRO A 447 -0.17 -5.24 19.69
C PRO A 447 -0.98 -4.48 18.63
N PRO A 448 -1.90 -5.16 17.90
CA PRO A 448 -2.80 -4.51 16.93
C PRO A 448 -3.76 -3.48 17.54
N SER A 449 -3.87 -3.41 18.86
CA SER A 449 -4.62 -2.36 19.57
C SER A 449 -3.87 -1.04 19.68
N ASN A 450 -2.61 -0.96 19.26
CA ASN A 450 -1.85 0.28 19.18
C ASN A 450 -1.86 0.84 17.73
N PRO A 451 -2.09 2.15 17.53
CA PRO A 451 -2.17 2.75 16.19
C PRO A 451 -0.89 2.64 15.36
N ASN A 452 0.27 2.43 16.01
CA ASN A 452 1.56 2.25 15.35
C ASN A 452 1.93 0.76 15.16
N TYR A 453 0.95 -0.16 15.14
CA TYR A 453 1.16 -1.59 14.90
C TYR A 453 1.99 -1.86 13.63
N ASN A 454 1.81 -1.04 12.59
CA ASN A 454 2.51 -1.16 11.31
C ASN A 454 4.03 -0.97 11.40
N ALA A 455 4.55 -0.32 12.46
CA ALA A 455 5.98 -0.04 12.59
C ALA A 455 6.83 -1.32 12.68
N LYS A 456 6.30 -2.41 13.22
CA LYS A 456 7.02 -3.69 13.38
C LYS A 456 7.44 -4.35 12.05
N TYR A 457 6.80 -3.96 10.95
CA TYR A 457 7.08 -4.49 9.61
C TYR A 457 8.23 -3.76 8.92
N VAL A 458 8.82 -2.75 9.57
CA VAL A 458 10.04 -2.08 9.12
C VAL A 458 11.25 -2.72 9.78
N LYS A 459 12.21 -3.16 8.98
CA LYS A 459 13.39 -3.91 9.40
C LYS A 459 14.67 -3.20 8.96
N VAL A 460 15.71 -3.40 9.74
CA VAL A 460 17.10 -3.09 9.38
C VAL A 460 17.79 -4.43 9.16
N TYR A 461 18.31 -4.65 7.96
CA TYR A 461 18.91 -5.93 7.56
C TYR A 461 20.43 -5.93 7.65
N ASP A 462 21.05 -4.78 7.37
CA ASP A 462 22.49 -4.60 7.49
C ASP A 462 22.86 -3.15 7.78
N SER A 463 24.06 -2.94 8.35
CA SER A 463 24.57 -1.60 8.63
C SER A 463 26.09 -1.54 8.49
N THR A 464 26.54 -0.60 7.67
CA THR A 464 27.95 -0.23 7.51
C THR A 464 28.21 1.17 8.08
N ALA A 465 29.45 1.67 7.93
CA ALA A 465 29.81 3.02 8.33
C ALA A 465 29.10 4.10 7.48
N ASP A 466 28.82 3.82 6.21
CA ASP A 466 28.26 4.78 5.25
C ASP A 466 26.76 4.54 4.97
N THR A 467 26.30 3.28 5.03
CA THR A 467 24.93 2.91 4.64
C THR A 467 24.22 2.04 5.69
N VAL A 468 22.89 2.07 5.67
CA VAL A 468 22.03 1.11 6.37
C VAL A 468 21.08 0.50 5.36
N THR A 469 21.09 -0.82 5.23
CA THR A 469 20.15 -1.55 4.38
C THR A 469 18.89 -1.80 5.19
N VAL A 470 17.79 -1.18 4.78
CA VAL A 470 16.48 -1.33 5.41
C VAL A 470 15.47 -1.95 4.45
N GLY A 471 14.33 -2.32 4.99
CA GLY A 471 13.15 -2.56 4.18
C GLY A 471 11.90 -2.76 5.01
N TYR A 472 10.78 -2.84 4.31
CA TYR A 472 9.49 -3.07 4.93
C TYR A 472 8.64 -4.03 4.12
N THR A 473 7.86 -4.87 4.79
CA THR A 473 6.79 -5.63 4.13
C THR A 473 5.52 -4.79 4.04
N PRO A 474 4.53 -5.19 3.21
CA PRO A 474 3.24 -4.48 3.10
C PRO A 474 2.48 -4.25 4.41
N GLY A 475 2.81 -4.96 5.49
CA GLY A 475 2.30 -4.67 6.83
C GLY A 475 2.61 -3.24 7.30
N TYR A 476 3.71 -2.63 6.83
CA TYR A 476 4.01 -1.21 7.12
C TYR A 476 2.96 -0.28 6.50
N THR A 477 2.45 -0.63 5.33
CA THR A 477 1.38 0.10 4.63
C THR A 477 -0.03 -0.34 5.03
N GLY A 478 -0.16 -1.21 6.04
CA GLY A 478 -1.45 -1.65 6.59
C GLY A 478 -2.03 -2.93 5.99
N SER A 479 -1.25 -3.69 5.21
CA SER A 479 -1.66 -4.99 4.67
C SER A 479 -1.22 -6.14 5.59
N TYR A 480 -2.18 -6.75 6.27
CA TYR A 480 -1.95 -7.80 7.27
C TYR A 480 -2.48 -9.14 6.79
N VAL A 481 -1.94 -10.24 7.31
CA VAL A 481 -2.40 -11.60 6.98
C VAL A 481 -3.39 -12.06 8.04
N ASP A 482 -4.62 -12.38 7.64
CA ASP A 482 -5.64 -12.92 8.54
C ASP A 482 -6.24 -14.20 7.96
N ASN A 483 -6.12 -15.31 8.69
CA ASN A 483 -6.71 -16.62 8.32
C ASN A 483 -6.43 -17.06 6.86
N GLY A 484 -5.20 -16.84 6.37
CA GLY A 484 -4.77 -17.27 5.04
C GLY A 484 -5.18 -16.34 3.89
N THR A 485 -5.63 -15.12 4.20
CA THR A 485 -5.87 -14.04 3.23
C THR A 485 -5.26 -12.72 3.70
N VAL A 486 -5.30 -11.68 2.87
CA VAL A 486 -4.83 -10.33 3.23
C VAL A 486 -6.00 -9.41 3.60
N VAL A 487 -5.81 -8.58 4.63
CA VAL A 487 -6.78 -7.58 5.11
C VAL A 487 -6.12 -6.22 5.29
N TYR A 488 -6.91 -5.15 5.15
CA TYR A 488 -6.45 -3.78 5.40
C TYR A 488 -6.75 -3.37 6.84
N GLY A 489 -5.78 -2.75 7.51
CA GLY A 489 -5.98 -2.22 8.86
C GLY A 489 -6.18 -3.30 9.93
N THR A 490 -6.06 -2.93 11.20
CA THR A 490 -6.14 -3.89 12.31
C THR A 490 -7.57 -4.22 12.74
N GLY A 491 -8.56 -3.47 12.25
CA GLY A 491 -9.96 -3.53 12.66
C GLY A 491 -10.26 -2.80 13.98
N TYR A 492 -9.23 -2.30 14.68
CA TYR A 492 -9.41 -1.47 15.85
C TYR A 492 -9.85 -0.06 15.47
N ASP A 493 -10.66 0.52 16.35
CA ASP A 493 -11.05 1.92 16.31
C ASP A 493 -10.15 2.68 17.29
N TYR A 494 -9.13 3.34 16.75
CA TYR A 494 -8.19 4.11 17.55
C TYR A 494 -8.72 5.51 17.78
N GLN A 495 -8.37 6.10 18.92
CA GLN A 495 -8.72 7.49 19.22
C GLN A 495 -7.64 8.43 18.68
N GLY A 496 -8.05 9.45 17.91
CA GLY A 496 -7.14 10.53 17.50
C GLY A 496 -6.72 11.43 18.66
N TYR A 497 -5.56 12.06 18.52
CA TYR A 497 -5.12 13.06 19.47
C TYR A 497 -5.77 14.41 19.17
N SER A 498 -6.32 15.06 20.19
CA SER A 498 -6.96 16.36 20.06
C SER A 498 -6.41 17.35 21.09
N SER A 499 -6.20 18.58 20.64
CA SER A 499 -5.80 19.74 21.42
C SER A 499 -6.55 20.97 20.89
N PRO A 500 -6.55 22.11 21.61
CA PRO A 500 -7.16 23.35 21.12
C PRO A 500 -6.56 23.86 19.79
N GLU A 501 -5.33 23.45 19.45
CA GLU A 501 -4.61 23.91 18.27
C GLU A 501 -4.57 22.87 17.14
N ALA A 502 -4.63 21.58 17.45
CA ALA A 502 -4.41 20.51 16.48
C ALA A 502 -5.26 19.27 16.75
N TYR A 503 -5.56 18.56 15.68
CA TYR A 503 -6.10 17.21 15.71
C TYR A 503 -5.25 16.31 14.81
N ILE A 504 -4.86 15.14 15.33
CA ILE A 504 -3.99 14.18 14.66
C ILE A 504 -4.75 12.86 14.53
N PRO A 505 -5.12 12.47 13.31
CA PRO A 505 -5.90 11.25 13.10
C PRO A 505 -5.05 9.99 13.23
N PRO A 506 -5.62 8.91 13.79
CA PRO A 506 -5.00 7.59 13.70
C PRO A 506 -5.32 6.95 12.34
N PRO A 507 -4.59 5.89 11.94
CA PRO A 507 -4.94 5.12 10.75
C PRO A 507 -6.30 4.42 10.92
N ALA A 508 -7.17 4.54 9.92
CA ALA A 508 -8.50 3.94 9.93
C ALA A 508 -8.53 2.59 9.20
N THR A 509 -9.35 1.66 9.68
CA THR A 509 -9.60 0.37 9.00
C THR A 509 -10.84 0.41 8.10
N TYR A 510 -11.88 1.13 8.53
CA TYR A 510 -13.19 1.21 7.90
C TYR A 510 -13.58 2.67 7.65
N GLY A 511 -14.56 2.91 6.77
CA GLY A 511 -15.08 4.25 6.48
C GLY A 511 -14.87 4.70 5.04
N TYR A 512 -14.12 3.92 4.26
CA TYR A 512 -13.44 4.46 3.10
C TYR A 512 -13.33 3.47 1.93
N ALA A 513 -14.04 2.34 2.00
CA ALA A 513 -14.07 1.33 0.95
C ALA A 513 -12.67 0.86 0.50
N ALA A 514 -11.81 0.59 1.48
CA ALA A 514 -10.49 0.00 1.23
C ALA A 514 -10.66 -1.36 0.53
N ALA A 515 -9.92 -1.54 -0.56
CA ALA A 515 -10.02 -2.71 -1.38
C ALA A 515 -8.66 -3.09 -1.98
N TYR A 516 -8.42 -4.39 -2.09
CA TYR A 516 -7.15 -4.92 -2.52
C TYR A 516 -7.08 -4.98 -4.05
N ASN A 517 -6.01 -4.46 -4.62
CA ASN A 517 -5.71 -4.62 -6.03
C ASN A 517 -4.72 -5.79 -6.19
N PRO A 518 -5.17 -6.99 -6.61
CA PRO A 518 -4.29 -8.14 -6.79
C PRO A 518 -3.23 -7.93 -7.87
N TYR A 519 -3.44 -6.98 -8.78
CA TYR A 519 -2.52 -6.68 -9.87
C TYR A 519 -1.37 -5.75 -9.44
N ALA A 520 -1.64 -4.85 -8.50
CA ALA A 520 -0.65 -3.93 -7.96
C ALA A 520 -0.15 -4.34 -6.58
N ASN A 521 -0.66 -5.45 -6.02
CA ASN A 521 -0.28 -5.97 -4.71
C ASN A 521 -0.25 -4.87 -3.64
N SER A 522 -1.34 -4.10 -3.62
CA SER A 522 -1.49 -2.90 -2.81
C SER A 522 -2.97 -2.61 -2.54
N TRP A 523 -3.20 -1.87 -1.46
CA TRP A 523 -4.51 -1.36 -1.12
C TRP A 523 -4.75 -0.01 -1.78
N GLY A 524 -6.00 0.22 -2.16
CA GLY A 524 -6.50 1.55 -2.47
C GLY A 524 -7.95 1.66 -2.05
N TYR A 525 -8.54 2.81 -2.34
CA TYR A 525 -9.85 3.18 -1.82
C TYR A 525 -10.82 3.33 -2.98
N GLN A 526 -11.87 2.50 -2.97
CA GLN A 526 -12.87 2.51 -4.03
C GLN A 526 -13.58 3.84 -4.07
N THR A 527 -13.66 4.43 -5.26
CA THR A 527 -14.64 5.47 -5.51
C THR A 527 -16.04 4.88 -5.42
N PRO A 528 -16.95 5.45 -4.61
CA PRO A 528 -18.36 5.12 -4.71
C PRO A 528 -18.85 5.17 -6.17
N TYR A 529 -19.85 4.35 -6.48
CA TYR A 529 -20.43 4.18 -7.82
C TYR A 529 -20.86 5.48 -8.52
N TYR A 530 -21.30 6.48 -7.74
CA TYR A 530 -21.47 7.84 -8.22
C TYR A 530 -20.14 8.56 -8.15
N ASN A 531 -19.39 8.66 -9.26
CA ASN A 531 -18.02 9.24 -9.35
C ASN A 531 -17.79 10.43 -8.39
N PRO A 532 -17.40 10.16 -7.14
CA PRO A 532 -17.17 11.16 -6.11
C PRO A 532 -15.72 11.63 -6.21
N GLY A 533 -14.91 11.03 -7.11
CA GLY A 533 -13.70 11.65 -7.65
C GLY A 533 -13.98 13.04 -8.19
N THR A 534 -15.24 13.32 -8.53
CA THR A 534 -15.70 14.70 -8.67
C THR A 534 -16.15 15.27 -7.32
N TRP A 535 -17.12 14.70 -6.59
CA TRP A 535 -17.77 15.43 -5.48
C TRP A 535 -17.17 15.32 -4.06
N LEU A 536 -16.67 14.17 -3.60
CA LEU A 536 -16.26 13.96 -2.20
C LEU A 536 -15.02 13.07 -2.07
N ALA A 537 -14.21 12.94 -3.12
CA ALA A 537 -12.94 12.22 -2.99
C ALA A 537 -12.11 12.95 -1.95
N ALA A 538 -11.80 12.24 -0.87
CA ALA A 538 -11.05 12.68 0.30
C ALA A 538 -9.65 13.26 -0.02
N GLY A 539 -9.28 13.41 -1.30
CA GLY A 539 -8.27 14.38 -1.69
C GLY A 539 -8.32 14.94 -3.12
N LEU A 540 -9.43 14.86 -3.87
CA LEU A 540 -9.51 15.59 -5.16
C LEU A 540 -9.93 17.06 -5.02
N THR A 541 -10.50 17.46 -3.88
CA THR A 541 -10.84 18.87 -3.56
C THR A 541 -9.87 19.51 -2.55
N ALA A 542 -8.90 18.76 -2.04
CA ALA A 542 -7.91 19.22 -1.06
C ALA A 542 -6.69 19.92 -1.69
N ALA A 543 -6.42 19.77 -2.99
CA ALA A 543 -5.22 20.40 -3.56
C ALA A 543 -5.23 21.94 -3.47
N ALA A 544 -6.39 22.56 -3.65
CA ALA A 544 -6.49 24.00 -3.88
C ALA A 544 -7.19 24.72 -2.70
N VAL A 545 -8.36 24.20 -2.29
CA VAL A 545 -9.08 24.64 -1.08
C VAL A 545 -8.46 24.09 0.20
N GLY A 546 -7.94 22.86 0.15
CA GLY A 546 -7.16 22.22 1.22
C GLY A 546 -5.92 23.05 1.57
N VAL A 547 -5.08 23.29 0.57
CA VAL A 547 -3.86 24.11 0.72
C VAL A 547 -4.15 25.58 1.07
N GLY A 548 -5.22 26.16 0.53
CA GLY A 548 -5.66 27.52 0.84
C GLY A 548 -6.13 27.69 2.29
N ILE A 549 -6.96 26.77 2.79
CA ILE A 549 -7.40 26.80 4.19
C ILE A 549 -6.28 26.30 5.12
N ALA A 550 -5.41 25.37 4.73
CA ALA A 550 -4.21 24.96 5.50
C ALA A 550 -3.23 26.11 5.71
N ALA A 551 -2.95 26.87 4.65
CA ALA A 551 -2.09 28.05 4.69
C ALA A 551 -2.66 29.16 5.59
N ILE A 552 -3.96 29.11 5.88
CA ILE A 552 -4.67 30.06 6.73
C ILE A 552 -4.93 29.47 8.13
N ALA A 553 -5.07 28.15 8.29
CA ALA A 553 -5.54 27.45 9.49
C ALA A 553 -4.58 26.30 9.90
N ASN A 554 -3.44 26.70 10.45
CA ASN A 554 -2.45 25.88 11.17
C ASN A 554 -1.72 24.77 10.34
N ASN A 555 -0.42 24.63 10.55
CA ASN A 555 0.46 23.70 9.80
C ASN A 555 0.10 22.21 9.91
N TRP A 556 -0.82 21.85 10.80
CA TRP A 556 -1.33 20.50 11.03
C TRP A 556 -2.41 20.05 10.03
N TRP A 557 -2.92 21.00 9.22
CA TRP A 557 -3.92 20.70 8.19
C TRP A 557 -3.35 19.85 7.06
N ASP A 558 -2.10 20.11 6.70
CA ASP A 558 -1.43 19.58 5.52
C ASP A 558 0.07 19.84 5.71
N HIS A 559 0.85 18.84 6.11
CA HIS A 559 2.30 19.03 6.10
C HIS A 559 2.70 19.38 4.65
N PRO A 560 3.39 20.51 4.41
CA PRO A 560 3.82 20.93 3.06
C PRO A 560 4.88 20.00 2.43
N HIS A 561 5.20 18.88 3.07
CA HIS A 561 6.19 17.89 2.67
C HIS A 561 5.57 16.51 2.47
N GLY A 562 4.56 16.39 1.61
CA GLY A 562 4.05 15.08 1.23
C GLY A 562 2.64 15.08 0.67
N TYR A 563 2.47 15.69 -0.49
CA TYR A 563 1.38 15.31 -1.42
C TYR A 563 1.26 13.77 -1.41
N TRP A 564 0.18 13.23 -0.85
CA TRP A 564 -0.18 11.81 -0.90
C TRP A 564 0.91 10.81 -0.45
N GLY A 565 1.73 11.17 0.55
CA GLY A 565 2.84 10.32 0.99
C GLY A 565 3.05 10.29 2.51
N GLY A 566 2.34 9.38 3.18
CA GLY A 566 2.67 8.90 4.54
C GLY A 566 2.09 9.71 5.71
N GLY A 567 1.05 9.18 6.35
CA GLY A 567 0.55 9.66 7.65
C GLY A 567 -0.95 9.97 7.69
N GLY A 568 -1.59 9.77 8.86
CA GLY A 568 -3.00 10.08 9.13
C GLY A 568 -3.98 8.92 8.91
N TYR A 569 -5.21 9.23 8.47
CA TYR A 569 -6.31 8.25 8.30
C TYR A 569 -5.97 7.05 7.40
N TRP A 570 -5.01 7.22 6.48
CA TRP A 570 -4.61 6.21 5.49
C TRP A 570 -3.30 5.50 5.84
N GLY A 571 -2.75 5.79 7.01
CA GLY A 571 -1.47 5.24 7.47
C GLY A 571 -0.30 5.58 6.56
N ALA A 572 0.76 4.77 6.63
CA ALA A 572 1.99 4.98 5.87
C ALA A 572 1.80 4.71 4.36
N GLY A 573 0.82 3.90 3.97
CA GLY A 573 0.52 3.63 2.55
C GLY A 573 -0.09 4.82 1.82
N GLY A 574 -0.60 5.81 2.55
CA GLY A 574 -1.27 6.98 1.98
C GLY A 574 -2.59 6.62 1.29
N TYR A 575 -3.20 7.62 0.66
CA TYR A 575 -4.42 7.41 -0.11
C TYR A 575 -4.11 7.27 -1.59
N ASN A 576 -4.66 6.22 -2.18
CA ASN A 576 -4.69 6.03 -3.62
C ASN A 576 -6.10 5.64 -4.07
N ASN A 577 -6.64 6.39 -5.03
CA ASN A 577 -7.95 6.15 -5.59
C ASN A 577 -7.89 5.02 -6.62
N ILE A 578 -8.71 3.99 -6.45
CA ILE A 578 -8.79 2.87 -7.40
C ILE A 578 -10.24 2.49 -7.67
N ASN A 579 -10.54 2.01 -8.88
CA ASN A 579 -11.79 1.28 -9.14
C ASN A 579 -11.43 -0.13 -9.58
N ILE A 580 -11.42 -1.07 -8.63
CA ILE A 580 -10.97 -2.45 -8.87
C ILE A 580 -11.88 -3.18 -9.84
N ASN A 581 -13.20 -2.97 -9.79
CA ASN A 581 -14.12 -3.58 -10.74
C ASN A 581 -13.75 -3.16 -12.17
N ASN A 582 -13.47 -1.87 -12.39
CA ASN A 582 -13.06 -1.34 -13.68
C ASN A 582 -11.67 -1.83 -14.09
N ILE A 583 -10.69 -1.85 -13.18
CA ILE A 583 -9.34 -2.39 -13.43
C ILE A 583 -9.46 -3.85 -13.88
N HIS A 584 -10.13 -4.69 -13.10
CA HIS A 584 -10.37 -6.11 -13.40
C HIS A 584 -11.11 -6.30 -14.73
N ASN A 585 -12.20 -5.56 -14.95
CA ASN A 585 -12.96 -5.63 -16.20
C ASN A 585 -12.14 -5.22 -17.43
N ASN A 586 -11.26 -4.23 -17.33
CA ASN A 586 -10.39 -3.85 -18.43
C ASN A 586 -9.34 -4.92 -18.72
N VAL A 587 -8.80 -5.55 -17.67
CA VAL A 587 -7.83 -6.66 -17.79
C VAL A 587 -8.48 -7.87 -18.48
N ILE A 588 -9.70 -8.22 -18.11
CA ILE A 588 -10.39 -9.41 -18.63
C ILE A 588 -11.07 -9.17 -20.00
N ASN A 589 -11.83 -8.08 -20.17
CA ASN A 589 -12.85 -7.99 -21.23
C ASN A 589 -12.49 -7.11 -22.43
N ARG A 590 -11.70 -6.05 -22.26
CA ARG A 590 -11.60 -4.99 -23.29
C ARG A 590 -10.29 -5.00 -24.06
N HIS A 591 -9.18 -5.41 -23.46
CA HIS A 591 -7.88 -5.34 -24.11
C HIS A 591 -6.88 -6.38 -23.55
N PRO A 592 -6.93 -7.66 -23.96
CA PRO A 592 -5.88 -8.63 -23.62
C PRO A 592 -4.48 -8.19 -24.12
N ASP A 593 -4.44 -7.36 -25.15
CA ASP A 593 -3.30 -6.69 -25.76
C ASP A 593 -2.97 -5.30 -25.17
N ARG A 594 -3.83 -4.72 -24.31
CA ARG A 594 -3.48 -3.63 -23.38
C ARG A 594 -3.41 -4.11 -21.93
N ARG A 595 -2.99 -5.36 -21.74
CA ARG A 595 -2.09 -5.70 -20.64
C ARG A 595 -1.04 -4.59 -20.55
N PRO A 596 -0.96 -3.82 -19.45
CA PRO A 596 0.13 -2.87 -19.27
C PRO A 596 1.46 -3.60 -19.46
N ASP A 597 2.52 -2.95 -19.95
CA ASP A 597 3.77 -3.65 -20.34
C ASP A 597 4.42 -4.46 -19.17
N HIS A 598 4.09 -4.16 -17.91
CA HIS A 598 4.41 -4.98 -16.73
C HIS A 598 3.64 -6.33 -16.63
N TRP A 599 2.82 -6.65 -17.63
CA TRP A 599 2.05 -7.90 -17.78
C TRP A 599 2.45 -8.68 -19.06
N ARG A 600 3.59 -8.35 -19.70
CA ARG A 600 4.19 -9.08 -20.82
C ARG A 600 5.62 -9.56 -20.48
N PRO A 601 6.06 -10.75 -20.93
CA PRO A 601 7.34 -11.35 -20.49
C PRO A 601 8.63 -10.62 -20.90
N ASP A 602 8.58 -9.65 -21.80
CA ASP A 602 9.76 -9.21 -22.57
C ASP A 602 9.85 -7.71 -22.91
N GLY A 603 9.08 -6.82 -22.24
CA GLY A 603 9.55 -5.44 -22.07
C GLY A 603 8.54 -4.34 -21.76
N ARG A 604 9.02 -3.38 -20.95
CA ARG A 604 8.62 -1.97 -20.74
C ARG A 604 7.54 -1.70 -19.65
N PRO A 605 7.09 -0.45 -19.40
CA PRO A 605 7.71 0.53 -18.51
C PRO A 605 6.79 1.01 -17.35
N ILE A 606 7.34 1.97 -16.60
CA ILE A 606 7.00 2.50 -15.26
C ILE A 606 5.65 3.25 -15.22
N HIS A 607 4.78 2.88 -14.28
CA HIS A 607 3.67 3.74 -13.84
C HIS A 607 3.77 3.95 -12.33
N HIS A 608 4.20 5.17 -11.97
CA HIS A 608 4.46 5.57 -10.60
C HIS A 608 3.19 5.57 -9.74
N PRO A 609 3.19 4.96 -8.54
CA PRO A 609 2.40 5.52 -7.46
C PRO A 609 2.84 6.98 -7.30
N VAL A 610 1.89 7.91 -7.22
CA VAL A 610 2.18 9.34 -7.06
C VAL A 610 2.73 9.56 -5.65
N VAL A 611 3.99 9.23 -5.45
CA VAL A 611 4.86 9.84 -4.45
C VAL A 611 5.57 10.96 -5.19
N SER A 612 5.50 12.17 -4.64
CA SER A 612 6.22 13.32 -5.21
C SER A 612 7.68 12.91 -5.49
N PRO A 613 8.20 13.10 -6.72
CA PRO A 613 9.52 12.57 -7.14
C PRO A 613 10.72 13.14 -6.38
N HIS A 614 10.48 14.04 -5.42
CA HIS A 614 11.53 14.74 -4.70
C HIS A 614 12.03 14.05 -3.42
N ASN A 615 11.42 12.95 -2.94
CA ASN A 615 11.83 12.34 -1.66
C ASN A 615 11.75 10.80 -1.53
N ASN A 616 11.53 10.04 -2.62
CA ASN A 616 11.51 8.58 -2.51
C ASN A 616 12.94 8.01 -2.33
N LEU A 617 13.26 7.61 -1.10
CA LEU A 617 14.53 7.01 -0.71
C LEU A 617 14.77 5.63 -1.39
N TYR A 618 13.71 4.98 -1.87
CA TYR A 618 13.78 3.67 -2.54
C TYR A 618 14.05 3.74 -4.06
N ASN A 619 14.04 4.94 -4.66
CA ASN A 619 14.23 5.15 -6.10
C ASN A 619 15.58 5.79 -6.48
N ARG A 620 16.55 5.86 -5.55
CA ARG A 620 17.89 6.38 -5.86
C ARG A 620 18.88 5.21 -5.97
N PRO A 621 19.55 5.04 -7.11
CA PRO A 621 20.56 3.99 -7.29
C PRO A 621 21.78 4.18 -6.38
#